data_AF-A0A3P7SAA0-F1
#
_entry.id   AF-A0A3P7SAA0-F1
#
_cell.length_a   1.000
_cell.length_b   1.000
_cell.length_c   1.000
_cell.angle_alpha   90.00
_cell.angle_beta   90.00
_cell.angle_gamma   90.00
#
_symmetry.space_group_name_H-M   'P 1'
#
loop_
_entity.id
_entity.type
_entity.pdbx_description
1 polymer ?
#
loop_
_entity_poly.entity_id
_entity_poly.type
_entity_poly.pdbx_seq_one_letter_code
_entity_poly.pdbx_strand_id
1 'polypeptide(L)'
;MAISSIAEEYYFIAGYIGWADIHDPGFRDRLKTLMFDPFLVGLRYDLSNFSPDVLLIPEVDANFSAIEQQGVPFDLMIGPHQLKHACHLAYKHPKLKLVLNHCGMPVEVMATQPSKSTEVSVCELGRFYVYRFLPPLSPLIFYLITFSITSHKEGFDR
;
A
#
# COMPACT_ATOMS: atom_id res chain seq x y z
N MET A 1 -17.50 -7.54 -12.31
CA MET A 1 -16.65 -6.50 -12.93
C MET A 1 -15.71 -7.17 -13.92
N ALA A 2 -15.34 -6.51 -15.03
CA ALA A 2 -14.57 -7.10 -16.13
C ALA A 2 -13.22 -7.73 -15.73
N ILE A 3 -12.61 -7.28 -14.64
CA ILE A 3 -11.34 -7.84 -14.14
C ILE A 3 -11.54 -9.16 -13.37
N SER A 4 -12.67 -9.31 -12.69
CA SER A 4 -13.03 -10.52 -11.94
C SER A 4 -13.26 -11.70 -12.87
N SER A 5 -13.93 -11.48 -14.01
CA SER A 5 -14.13 -12.52 -15.02
C SER A 5 -12.81 -13.01 -15.64
N ILE A 6 -11.78 -12.16 -15.71
CA ILE A 6 -10.44 -12.59 -16.18
C ILE A 6 -9.79 -13.50 -15.14
N ALA A 7 -9.90 -13.17 -13.84
CA ALA A 7 -9.37 -14.02 -12.78
C ALA A 7 -10.11 -15.37 -12.69
N GLU A 8 -11.41 -15.38 -13.01
CA GLU A 8 -12.21 -16.60 -13.10
C GLU A 8 -11.82 -17.49 -14.29
N GLU A 9 -11.53 -16.88 -15.45
CA GLU A 9 -11.18 -17.59 -16.67
C GLU A 9 -9.77 -18.23 -16.61
N TYR A 10 -8.82 -17.56 -15.96
CA TYR A 10 -7.41 -17.96 -15.95
C TYR A 10 -6.94 -18.42 -14.57
N TYR A 11 -6.83 -19.74 -14.38
CA TYR A 11 -6.45 -20.39 -13.11
C TYR A 11 -5.09 -19.95 -12.52
N PHE A 12 -4.19 -19.35 -13.30
CA PHE A 12 -2.90 -18.83 -12.80
C PHE A 12 -3.01 -17.43 -12.20
N ILE A 13 -4.15 -16.76 -12.33
CA ILE A 13 -4.44 -15.47 -11.71
C ILE A 13 -5.04 -15.73 -10.33
N ALA A 14 -4.28 -15.40 -9.28
CA ALA A 14 -4.75 -15.58 -7.91
C ALA A 14 -5.88 -14.61 -7.51
N GLY A 15 -6.06 -13.53 -8.28
CA GLY A 15 -7.06 -12.49 -8.04
C GLY A 15 -6.58 -11.13 -8.56
N TYR A 16 -7.30 -10.08 -8.19
CA TYR A 16 -7.01 -8.70 -8.59
C TYR A 16 -7.02 -7.73 -7.40
N ILE A 17 -6.31 -6.62 -7.57
CA ILE A 17 -6.35 -5.47 -6.65
C ILE A 17 -7.43 -4.52 -7.16
N GLY A 18 -8.49 -4.34 -6.37
CA GLY A 18 -9.59 -3.43 -6.68
C GLY A 18 -9.19 -1.97 -6.49
N TRP A 19 -9.76 -1.08 -7.29
CA TRP A 19 -9.63 0.36 -7.07
C TRP A 19 -10.74 0.83 -6.12
N ALA A 20 -10.39 1.59 -5.09
CA ALA A 20 -11.38 2.15 -4.18
C ALA A 20 -10.96 3.53 -3.67
N ASP A 21 -11.73 4.56 -4.03
CA ASP A 21 -11.49 5.93 -3.58
C ASP A 21 -11.69 6.07 -2.07
N ILE A 22 -10.58 6.26 -1.36
CA ILE A 22 -10.56 6.36 0.10
C ILE A 22 -11.20 7.66 0.61
N HIS A 23 -11.39 8.66 -0.25
CA HIS A 23 -12.06 9.92 0.08
C HIS A 23 -13.57 9.85 -0.05
N ASP A 24 -14.11 8.80 -0.66
CA ASP A 24 -15.49 8.84 -1.08
C ASP A 24 -16.49 8.64 0.08
N PRO A 25 -17.49 9.54 0.18
CA PRO A 25 -18.80 9.36 0.78
C PRO A 25 -19.20 7.97 1.26
N GLY A 26 -19.38 7.15 0.24
CA GLY A 26 -19.94 5.80 0.30
C GLY A 26 -18.88 4.70 0.30
N PHE A 27 -17.63 5.01 0.65
CA PHE A 27 -16.52 4.05 0.64
C PHE A 27 -16.89 2.74 1.34
N ARG A 28 -17.51 2.81 2.53
CA ARG A 28 -17.87 1.62 3.32
C ARG A 28 -18.89 0.73 2.63
N ASP A 29 -19.86 1.30 1.92
CA ASP A 29 -20.87 0.50 1.22
C ASP A 29 -20.32 -0.10 -0.08
N ARG A 30 -19.41 0.64 -0.76
CA ARG A 30 -18.63 0.07 -1.86
C ARG A 30 -17.70 -1.03 -1.39
N LEU A 31 -17.04 -0.86 -0.25
CA LEU A 31 -16.17 -1.87 0.36
C LEU A 31 -16.96 -3.16 0.60
N LYS A 32 -18.15 -3.08 1.22
CA LYS A 32 -19.03 -4.26 1.38
C LYS A 32 -19.37 -4.92 0.06
N THR A 33 -19.68 -4.12 -0.97
CA THR A 33 -19.98 -4.64 -2.32
C THR A 33 -18.78 -5.37 -2.93
N LEU A 34 -17.58 -4.79 -2.80
CA LEU A 34 -16.34 -5.36 -3.31
C LEU A 34 -15.99 -6.68 -2.60
N MET A 35 -16.25 -6.79 -1.30
CA MET A 35 -15.95 -8.01 -0.53
C MET A 35 -16.79 -9.24 -0.94
N PHE A 36 -17.84 -9.08 -1.75
CA PHE A 36 -18.57 -10.23 -2.31
C PHE A 36 -17.82 -10.92 -3.47
N ASP A 37 -16.80 -10.28 -4.03
CA ASP A 37 -16.03 -10.83 -5.12
C ASP A 37 -14.90 -11.75 -4.58
N PRO A 38 -14.94 -13.06 -4.86
CA PRO A 38 -13.96 -14.00 -4.33
C PRO A 38 -12.55 -13.80 -4.92
N PHE A 39 -12.42 -13.08 -6.04
CA PHE A 39 -11.13 -12.79 -6.66
C PHE A 39 -10.51 -11.46 -6.21
N LEU A 40 -11.18 -10.70 -5.33
CA LEU A 40 -10.60 -9.49 -4.76
C LEU A 40 -9.55 -9.86 -3.70
N VAL A 41 -8.28 -9.56 -3.98
CA VAL A 41 -7.16 -9.87 -3.07
C VAL A 41 -6.55 -8.65 -2.39
N GLY A 42 -7.02 -7.45 -2.73
CA GLY A 42 -6.53 -6.20 -2.16
C GLY A 42 -7.25 -4.99 -2.71
N LEU A 43 -6.98 -3.82 -2.12
CA LEU A 43 -7.46 -2.53 -2.58
C LEU A 43 -6.30 -1.58 -2.84
N ARG A 44 -6.48 -0.64 -3.77
CA ARG A 44 -5.51 0.41 -4.06
C ARG A 44 -6.19 1.74 -4.34
N TYR A 45 -5.55 2.80 -3.90
CA TYR A 45 -5.80 4.16 -4.34
C TYR A 45 -4.46 4.91 -4.41
N ASP A 46 -4.27 5.69 -5.47
CA ASP A 46 -3.05 6.48 -5.64
C ASP A 46 -3.15 7.78 -4.83
N LEU A 47 -2.36 7.84 -3.75
CA LEU A 47 -2.27 9.00 -2.86
C LEU A 47 -0.99 9.81 -3.10
N SER A 48 -0.16 9.44 -4.08
CA SER A 48 1.18 10.01 -4.27
C SER A 48 1.19 11.51 -4.55
N ASN A 49 0.16 12.03 -5.19
CA ASN A 49 0.02 13.45 -5.53
C ASN A 49 -0.70 14.28 -4.45
N PHE A 50 -1.06 13.67 -3.33
CA PHE A 50 -1.74 14.35 -2.23
C PHE A 50 -0.74 14.89 -1.20
N SER A 51 -1.23 15.81 -0.36
CA SER A 51 -0.51 16.27 0.85
C SER A 51 -0.18 15.08 1.78
N PRO A 52 0.92 15.11 2.56
CA PRO A 52 1.17 14.13 3.61
C PRO A 52 0.00 13.96 4.59
N ASP A 53 -0.68 15.07 4.89
CA ASP A 53 -1.79 15.12 5.85
C ASP A 53 -3.01 14.33 5.39
N VAL A 54 -3.05 13.88 4.12
CA VAL A 54 -4.15 13.08 3.56
C VAL A 54 -4.44 11.83 4.41
N LEU A 55 -3.40 11.22 4.98
CA LEU A 55 -3.51 10.03 5.83
C LEU A 55 -3.97 10.34 7.26
N LEU A 56 -4.05 11.63 7.65
CA LEU A 56 -4.51 12.07 8.96
C LEU A 56 -5.95 12.58 8.93
N ILE A 57 -6.54 12.74 7.74
CA ILE A 57 -7.94 13.16 7.58
C ILE A 57 -8.83 12.14 8.33
N PRO A 58 -9.68 12.58 9.29
CA PRO A 58 -10.49 11.68 10.10
C PRO A 58 -11.36 10.71 9.29
N GLU A 59 -11.93 11.17 8.18
CA GLU A 59 -12.76 10.35 7.29
C GLU A 59 -11.93 9.26 6.59
N VAL A 60 -10.72 9.61 6.12
CA VAL A 60 -9.78 8.66 5.50
C VAL A 60 -9.32 7.61 6.50
N ASP A 61 -8.97 8.05 7.71
CA ASP A 61 -8.58 7.16 8.81
C ASP A 61 -9.71 6.19 9.19
N ALA A 62 -10.95 6.68 9.24
CA ALA A 62 -12.11 5.86 9.54
C ALA A 62 -12.45 4.87 8.39
N ASN A 63 -12.02 5.15 7.16
CA ASN A 63 -12.08 4.22 6.05
C ASN A 63 -10.97 3.15 6.11
N PHE A 64 -9.77 3.51 6.56
CA PHE A 64 -8.73 2.52 6.87
C PHE A 64 -9.13 1.57 8.01
N SER A 65 -9.85 2.06 9.02
CA SER A 65 -10.42 1.19 10.06
C SER A 65 -11.42 0.19 9.47
N ALA A 66 -12.24 0.61 8.49
CA ALA A 66 -13.18 -0.30 7.82
C ALA A 66 -12.45 -1.36 6.98
N ILE A 67 -11.36 -0.99 6.30
CA ILE A 67 -10.49 -1.93 5.58
C ILE A 67 -9.88 -2.96 6.54
N GLU A 68 -9.35 -2.49 7.68
CA GLU A 68 -8.78 -3.35 8.73
C GLU A 68 -9.81 -4.39 9.22
N GLN A 69 -11.05 -3.96 9.45
CA GLN A 69 -12.15 -4.84 9.89
C GLN A 69 -12.49 -5.92 8.85
N GLN A 70 -12.41 -5.61 7.55
CA GLN A 70 -12.59 -6.60 6.49
C GLN A 70 -11.36 -7.49 6.27
N GLY A 71 -10.20 -7.12 6.84
CA GLY A 71 -8.96 -7.87 6.73
C GLY A 71 -8.34 -7.91 5.33
N VAL A 72 -8.86 -7.07 4.41
CA VAL A 72 -8.38 -6.96 3.03
C VAL A 72 -7.11 -6.11 2.98
N PRO A 73 -6.03 -6.56 2.32
CA PRO A 73 -4.81 -5.76 2.18
C PRO A 73 -5.06 -4.45 1.43
N PHE A 74 -4.33 -3.41 1.81
CA PHE A 74 -4.30 -2.14 1.09
C PHE A 74 -2.92 -1.89 0.49
N ASP A 75 -2.87 -1.78 -0.83
CA ASP A 75 -1.72 -1.37 -1.61
C ASP A 75 -1.57 0.16 -1.53
N LEU A 76 -0.71 0.59 -0.61
CA LEU A 76 -0.47 1.98 -0.28
C LEU A 76 0.51 2.60 -1.29
N MET A 77 -0.07 3.24 -2.31
CA MET A 77 0.67 4.00 -3.32
C MET A 77 0.82 5.45 -2.87
N ILE A 78 2.00 5.79 -2.34
CA ILE A 78 2.35 7.09 -1.79
C ILE A 78 3.74 7.53 -2.24
N GLY A 79 4.02 8.83 -2.10
CA GLY A 79 5.35 9.39 -2.30
C GLY A 79 6.21 9.41 -1.02
N PRO A 80 7.52 9.69 -1.15
CA PRO A 80 8.45 9.75 -0.02
C PRO A 80 8.06 10.73 1.08
N HIS A 81 7.44 11.86 0.72
CA HIS A 81 6.97 12.90 1.65
C HIS A 81 5.87 12.42 2.60
N GLN A 82 5.22 11.30 2.31
CA GLN A 82 4.09 10.76 3.08
C GLN A 82 4.51 9.59 3.98
N LEU A 83 5.75 9.09 3.88
CA LEU A 83 6.22 7.89 4.59
C LEU A 83 6.09 8.01 6.11
N LYS A 84 6.40 9.18 6.68
CA LYS A 84 6.21 9.43 8.11
C LYS A 84 4.76 9.21 8.53
N HIS A 85 3.81 9.68 7.72
CA HIS A 85 2.38 9.56 8.01
C HIS A 85 1.88 8.14 7.78
N ALA A 86 2.44 7.44 6.79
CA ALA A 86 2.20 6.01 6.59
C ALA A 86 2.62 5.18 7.81
N CYS A 87 3.75 5.50 8.44
CA CYS A 87 4.12 4.86 9.71
C CYS A 87 3.09 5.09 10.82
N HIS A 88 2.54 6.31 10.92
CA HIS A 88 1.52 6.63 11.92
C HIS A 88 0.23 5.83 11.66
N LEU A 89 -0.16 5.69 10.39
CA LEU A 89 -1.28 4.84 9.99
C LEU A 89 -1.04 3.38 10.42
N ALA A 90 0.13 2.82 10.12
CA ALA A 90 0.49 1.45 10.48
C ALA A 90 0.56 1.22 12.01
N TYR A 91 0.94 2.25 12.77
CA TYR A 91 0.92 2.21 14.24
C TYR A 91 -0.51 2.23 14.79
N LYS A 92 -1.37 3.06 14.20
CA LYS A 92 -2.75 3.26 14.65
C LYS A 92 -3.67 2.08 14.31
N HIS A 93 -3.44 1.41 13.18
CA HIS A 93 -4.22 0.26 12.70
C HIS A 93 -3.34 -1.01 12.66
N PRO A 94 -3.06 -1.63 13.81
CA PRO A 94 -2.06 -2.69 13.92
C PRO A 94 -2.43 -4.00 13.21
N LYS A 95 -3.70 -4.21 12.84
CA LYS A 95 -4.18 -5.38 12.10
C LYS A 95 -4.34 -5.09 10.60
N LEU A 96 -4.22 -3.82 10.18
CA LEU A 96 -4.29 -3.44 8.77
C LEU A 96 -3.05 -3.96 8.04
N LYS A 97 -3.28 -4.76 6.99
CA LYS A 97 -2.22 -5.26 6.12
C LYS A 97 -1.90 -4.20 5.07
N LEU A 98 -0.77 -3.53 5.23
CA LEU A 98 -0.31 -2.50 4.29
C LEU A 98 0.77 -3.07 3.38
N VAL A 99 0.60 -2.87 2.08
CA VAL A 99 1.62 -3.14 1.08
C VAL A 99 2.18 -1.79 0.64
N LEU A 100 3.45 -1.50 0.89
CA LEU A 100 4.08 -0.26 0.46
C LEU A 100 4.49 -0.38 -1.00
N ASN A 101 3.75 0.30 -1.87
CA ASN A 101 3.95 0.23 -3.31
C ASN A 101 5.28 0.87 -3.73
N HIS A 102 6.06 0.19 -4.57
CA HIS A 102 7.35 0.69 -5.09
C HIS A 102 8.29 1.24 -3.98
N CYS A 103 8.23 0.68 -2.77
CA CYS A 103 8.95 1.19 -1.60
C CYS A 103 8.66 2.67 -1.25
N GLY A 104 7.50 3.22 -1.64
CA GLY A 104 7.16 4.64 -1.50
C GLY A 104 7.76 5.53 -2.58
N MET A 105 8.01 4.97 -3.78
CA MET A 105 8.55 5.66 -4.96
C MET A 105 9.81 6.53 -4.72
N PRO A 106 10.84 6.10 -3.96
CA PRO A 106 11.99 6.93 -3.65
C PRO A 106 12.81 7.29 -4.89
N VAL A 107 12.96 6.36 -5.85
CA VAL A 107 13.85 6.55 -7.01
C VAL A 107 13.24 7.47 -8.08
N GLU A 108 11.93 7.36 -8.34
CA GLU A 108 11.25 8.21 -9.32
C GLU A 108 11.25 9.68 -8.91
N VAL A 109 11.06 9.93 -7.61
CA VAL A 109 11.13 11.29 -7.05
C VAL A 109 12.57 11.82 -7.06
N MET A 110 13.57 11.01 -6.69
CA MET A 110 14.98 11.42 -6.76
C MET A 110 15.45 11.70 -8.19
N ALA A 111 14.96 10.96 -9.18
CA ALA A 111 15.30 11.16 -10.59
C ALA A 111 14.68 12.44 -11.18
N THR A 112 13.53 12.86 -10.67
CA THR A 112 12.79 14.04 -11.18
C THR A 112 13.02 15.31 -10.35
N GLN A 113 13.49 15.20 -9.10
CA GLN A 113 13.78 16.33 -8.20
C GLN A 113 15.11 16.12 -7.44
N PRO A 114 16.27 16.14 -8.13
CA PRO A 114 17.57 15.76 -7.55
C PRO A 114 18.07 16.67 -6.42
N SER A 115 17.49 17.86 -6.23
CA SER A 115 17.86 18.79 -5.15
C SER A 115 17.11 18.57 -3.84
N LYS A 116 16.08 17.72 -3.80
CA LYS A 116 15.38 17.37 -2.56
C LYS A 116 16.03 16.15 -1.93
N SER A 117 16.86 16.37 -0.93
CA SER A 117 17.22 15.33 0.04
C SER A 117 15.95 14.91 0.79
N THR A 118 15.40 13.74 0.47
CA THR A 118 14.33 13.15 1.27
C THR A 118 14.96 12.15 2.22
N GLU A 119 14.95 12.45 3.51
CA GLU A 119 15.25 11.45 4.53
C GLU A 119 14.14 10.40 4.54
N VAL A 120 14.44 9.24 3.96
CA VAL A 120 13.57 8.08 3.98
C VAL A 120 13.71 7.42 5.35
N SER A 121 12.99 7.93 6.33
CA SER A 121 12.82 7.23 7.61
C SER A 121 11.82 6.09 7.42
N VAL A 122 12.30 4.88 7.13
CA VAL A 122 11.46 3.68 7.19
C VAL A 122 11.32 3.33 8.66
N CYS A 123 10.13 3.51 9.23
CA CYS A 123 9.89 3.09 10.60
C CYS A 123 9.99 1.57 10.70
N GLU A 124 10.66 1.10 11.75
CA GLU A 124 10.78 -0.32 12.11
C GLU A 124 9.41 -0.89 12.48
N LEU A 125 8.61 -1.17 11.47
CA LEU A 125 7.35 -1.88 11.61
C LEU A 125 7.41 -3.02 10.60
N GLY A 126 7.58 -4.25 11.10
CA GLY A 126 7.47 -5.49 10.32
C GLY A 126 6.05 -5.75 9.78
N ARG A 127 5.36 -4.68 9.34
CA ARG A 127 3.94 -4.59 9.01
C ARG A 127 3.70 -4.04 7.61
N PHE A 128 4.72 -3.48 6.98
CA PHE A 128 4.69 -3.19 5.55
C PHE A 128 5.21 -4.41 4.79
N TYR A 129 4.40 -4.88 3.84
CA TYR A 129 4.90 -5.72 2.76
C TYR A 129 5.43 -4.79 1.68
N VAL A 130 6.71 -4.89 1.34
CA VAL A 130 7.30 -4.05 0.29
C VAL A 130 7.42 -4.89 -0.96
N TYR A 131 7.03 -4.39 -2.12
CA TYR A 131 7.43 -4.99 -3.39
C TYR A 131 7.94 -3.92 -4.35
N ARG A 132 8.98 -4.28 -5.09
CA ARG A 132 9.58 -3.42 -6.12
C ARG A 132 9.52 -4.17 -7.44
N PHE A 133 8.92 -3.54 -8.44
CA PHE A 133 9.06 -3.98 -9.82
C PHE A 133 10.49 -3.65 -10.27
N LEU A 134 11.33 -4.67 -10.44
CA LEU A 134 12.58 -4.57 -11.17
C LEU A 134 12.26 -4.91 -12.65
N PRO A 135 12.66 -4.09 -13.62
CA PRO A 135 12.47 -4.44 -15.04
C PRO A 135 13.16 -5.80 -15.33
N PRO A 136 12.58 -6.65 -16.19
CA PRO A 136 12.93 -8.06 -16.23
C PRO A 136 14.32 -8.35 -16.81
N LEU A 137 15.02 -9.32 -16.20
CA LEU A 137 16.01 -10.15 -16.89
C LEU A 137 15.36 -11.42 -17.52
N SER A 138 14.07 -11.66 -17.32
CA SER A 138 13.28 -12.68 -18.04
C SER A 138 11.75 -12.45 -17.88
N PRO A 139 10.91 -12.87 -18.84
CA PRO A 139 9.46 -12.81 -18.69
C PRO A 139 9.00 -14.00 -17.82
N LEU A 140 7.93 -13.81 -17.03
CA LEU A 140 7.14 -14.85 -16.33
C LEU A 140 7.45 -15.17 -14.85
N ILE A 141 8.05 -14.27 -14.06
CA ILE A 141 7.98 -14.42 -12.59
C ILE A 141 7.63 -13.08 -11.93
N PHE A 142 6.40 -12.98 -11.43
CA PHE A 142 6.02 -11.94 -10.48
C PHE A 142 6.59 -12.32 -9.12
N TYR A 143 7.76 -11.78 -8.78
CA TYR A 143 8.28 -11.90 -7.44
C TYR A 143 7.52 -10.92 -6.52
N LEU A 144 6.56 -11.45 -5.76
CA LEU A 144 6.19 -10.82 -4.50
C LEU A 144 7.37 -11.04 -3.53
N ILE A 145 8.41 -10.21 -3.62
CA ILE A 145 9.52 -10.28 -2.65
C ILE A 145 9.01 -9.69 -1.35
N THR A 146 8.41 -10.53 -0.50
CA THR A 146 7.99 -10.14 0.84
C THR A 146 9.22 -9.94 1.71
N PHE A 147 9.73 -8.72 1.78
CA PHE A 147 10.63 -8.35 2.87
C PHE A 147 9.79 -8.08 4.12
N SER A 148 9.84 -8.97 5.10
CA SER A 148 9.67 -8.54 6.48
C SER A 148 10.97 -7.84 6.86
N ILE A 149 10.98 -6.51 6.82
CA ILE A 149 12.14 -5.74 7.28
C ILE A 149 12.22 -5.96 8.79
N THR A 150 13.18 -6.78 9.20
CA THR A 150 13.59 -6.97 10.60
C THR A 150 15.02 -6.44 10.72
N SER A 151 15.19 -5.30 11.40
CA SER A 151 16.52 -4.76 11.70
C SER A 151 17.02 -5.31 13.04
N HIS A 152 18.29 -5.69 13.08
CA HIS A 152 19.07 -5.78 14.30
C HIS A 152 19.32 -4.35 14.82
N LYS A 153 19.01 -4.09 16.09
CA LYS A 153 19.39 -2.84 16.77
C LYS A 153 20.92 -2.75 16.83
N GLU A 154 21.52 -1.86 16.06
CA GLU A 154 22.76 -1.22 16.50
C GLU A 154 22.40 0.17 17.04
N GLY A 155 22.78 0.39 18.30
CA GLY A 155 22.31 1.51 19.10
C GLY A 155 22.70 2.86 18.53
N PHE A 156 21.73 3.77 18.48
CA PHE A 156 21.98 5.20 18.55
C PHE A 156 22.04 5.58 20.03
N ASP A 157 23.26 5.75 20.52
CA ASP A 157 23.53 6.45 21.77
C ASP A 157 24.01 7.87 21.41
N ARG A 158 23.36 8.86 22.05
CA ARG A 158 23.59 10.32 22.10
C ARG A 158 22.91 11.22 21.07
#